data_AF-A0A8C5YIW2-F1
#
_entry.id   AF-A0A8C5YIW2-F1
#
_cell.length_a   1.000
_cell.length_b   1.000
_cell.length_c   1.000
_cell.angle_alpha   90.00
_cell.angle_beta   90.00
_cell.angle_gamma   90.00
#
_symmetry.space_group_name_H-M   'P 1'
#
loop_
_entity.id
_entity.type
_entity.pdbx_description
1 polymer ?
#
loop_
_entity_poly.entity_id
_entity_poly.type
_entity_poly.pdbx_seq_one_letter_code
_entity_poly.pdbx_strand_id
1 'polypeptide(L)'
;MVHTSMDVADKTISTRGKALVKQREPYLGLLYPIEDYKAYGYVTNSKVKFVMVVDSSNTALRDNEICSMIRKLHSFCTDMVCNPFYNPGDRIQSRAFDKVVTSIMIQVC
;
A
#
# COMPACT_ATOMS: atom_id res chain seq x y z
N MET A 1 -4.08 14.27 5.23
CA MET A 1 -2.97 13.44 4.68
C MET A 1 -3.51 12.25 3.89
N VAL A 2 -4.05 11.20 4.53
CA VAL A 2 -4.50 9.97 3.83
C VAL A 2 -5.58 10.24 2.77
N HIS A 3 -6.53 11.14 3.04
CA HIS A 3 -7.56 11.53 2.06
C HIS A 3 -6.95 12.15 0.79
N THR A 4 -6.03 13.10 0.94
CA THR A 4 -5.33 13.73 -0.20
C THR A 4 -4.51 12.72 -0.99
N SER A 5 -3.80 11.80 -0.31
CA SER A 5 -3.07 10.71 -0.96
C SER A 5 -4.00 9.78 -1.73
N MET A 6 -5.19 9.51 -1.19
CA MET A 6 -6.21 8.69 -1.84
C MET A 6 -6.76 9.36 -3.10
N ASP A 7 -7.03 10.68 -3.06
CA ASP A 7 -7.44 11.45 -4.23
C ASP A 7 -6.37 11.43 -5.34
N VAL A 8 -5.09 11.57 -4.97
CA VAL A 8 -3.96 11.48 -5.91
C VAL A 8 -3.85 10.07 -6.48
N ALA A 9 -3.99 9.02 -5.67
CA ALA A 9 -4.01 7.65 -6.15
C ALA A 9 -5.14 7.44 -7.17
N ASP A 10 -6.35 7.93 -6.90
CA ASP A 10 -7.49 7.84 -7.82
C ASP A 10 -7.27 8.61 -9.13
N LYS A 11 -6.63 9.79 -9.07
CA LYS A 11 -6.20 10.54 -10.26
C LYS A 11 -5.14 9.79 -11.07
N THR A 12 -4.18 9.14 -10.42
CA THR A 12 -3.13 8.35 -11.09
C THR A 12 -3.73 7.10 -11.75
N ILE A 13 -4.63 6.39 -11.07
CA ILE A 13 -5.33 5.22 -11.63
C ILE A 13 -6.19 5.61 -12.83
N SER A 14 -6.94 6.71 -12.73
CA SER A 14 -7.85 7.17 -13.79
C SER A 14 -7.11 7.68 -15.03
N THR A 15 -6.02 8.45 -14.84
CA THR A 15 -5.13 8.90 -15.93
C THR A 15 -4.52 7.72 -16.67
N ARG A 16 -4.04 6.71 -15.91
CA ARG A 16 -3.40 5.50 -16.45
C ARG A 16 -4.41 4.51 -17.07
N GLY A 17 -5.70 4.65 -16.79
CA GLY A 17 -6.76 3.90 -17.45
C GLY A 17 -6.98 4.25 -18.93
N LYS A 18 -6.46 5.40 -19.39
CA LYS A 18 -6.58 5.83 -20.79
C LYS A 18 -5.42 5.38 -21.69
N ALA A 19 -4.31 4.91 -21.10
CA ALA A 19 -3.14 4.43 -21.81
C ALA A 19 -2.92 2.94 -21.52
N LEU A 20 -3.33 2.09 -22.48
CA LEU A 20 -2.95 0.68 -22.65
C LEU A 20 -3.07 -0.26 -21.43
N VAL A 21 -4.04 -1.16 -21.55
CA VAL A 21 -4.40 -2.33 -20.72
C VAL A 21 -3.22 -3.28 -20.38
N LYS A 22 -1.99 -3.04 -20.85
CA LYS A 22 -0.93 -4.06 -20.84
C LYS A 22 0.02 -4.05 -19.64
N GLN A 23 0.10 -3.00 -18.81
CA GLN A 23 0.93 -3.03 -17.57
C GLN A 23 0.38 -2.06 -16.50
N ARG A 24 -0.73 -2.42 -15.84
CA ARG A 24 -1.07 -1.82 -14.54
C ARG A 24 -0.22 -2.47 -13.46
N GLU A 25 1.07 -2.13 -13.44
CA GLU A 25 1.92 -2.37 -12.29
C GLU A 25 1.24 -1.82 -11.02
N PRO A 26 1.02 -2.66 -10.00
CA PRO A 26 0.17 -2.33 -8.85
C PRO A 26 0.81 -1.29 -7.93
N TYR A 27 2.14 -1.18 -7.95
CA TYR A 27 2.85 -0.13 -7.25
C TYR A 27 2.73 1.20 -8.01
N LEU A 28 2.30 2.25 -7.32
CA LEU A 28 2.15 3.60 -7.88
C LEU A 28 3.36 4.49 -7.59
N GLY A 29 4.28 4.06 -6.72
CA GLY A 29 5.41 4.88 -6.28
C GLY A 29 5.01 5.97 -5.29
N LEU A 30 5.85 6.99 -5.18
CA LEU A 30 5.62 8.18 -4.37
C LEU A 30 4.42 8.97 -4.93
N LEU A 31 3.37 9.11 -4.13
CA LEU A 31 2.17 9.87 -4.50
C LEU A 31 2.34 11.35 -4.19
N TYR A 32 2.86 11.66 -3.00
CA TYR A 32 3.03 13.04 -2.55
C TYR A 32 4.14 13.14 -1.51
N PRO A 33 5.18 13.97 -1.76
CA PRO A 33 6.09 14.39 -0.71
C PRO A 33 5.41 15.44 0.17
N ILE A 34 5.41 15.22 1.47
CA ILE A 34 5.04 16.17 2.53
C ILE A 34 6.35 16.53 3.24
N GLU A 35 6.45 17.75 3.78
CA GLU A 35 7.68 18.28 4.40
C GLU A 35 8.46 17.20 5.18
N ASP A 36 7.81 16.59 6.17
CA ASP A 36 8.44 15.56 7.01
C ASP A 36 8.05 14.11 6.65
N TYR A 37 7.23 13.90 5.61
CA TYR A 37 6.72 12.56 5.28
C TYR A 37 6.64 12.25 3.78
N LYS A 38 6.84 10.98 3.42
CA LYS A 38 6.63 10.48 2.05
C LYS A 38 5.47 9.50 2.04
N ALA A 39 4.48 9.76 1.18
CA ALA A 39 3.34 8.88 0.98
C ALA A 39 3.48 8.06 -0.30
N TYR A 40 3.45 6.73 -0.17
CA TYR A 40 3.56 5.77 -1.27
C TYR A 40 2.24 5.04 -1.51
N GLY A 41 1.93 4.77 -2.78
CA GLY A 41 0.67 4.15 -3.20
C GLY A 41 0.86 2.78 -3.80
N TYR A 42 -0.09 1.88 -3.54
CA TYR A 42 -0.19 0.60 -4.22
C TYR A 42 -1.66 0.19 -4.35
N VAL A 43 -2.04 -0.36 -5.49
CA VAL A 43 -3.41 -0.71 -5.82
C VAL A 43 -3.44 -2.09 -6.44
N THR A 44 -4.22 -2.99 -5.84
CA THR A 44 -4.41 -4.34 -6.36
C THR A 44 -5.36 -4.37 -7.54
N ASN A 45 -5.36 -5.47 -8.27
CA ASN A 45 -6.36 -5.74 -9.30
C ASN A 45 -7.79 -5.79 -8.72
N SER A 46 -7.93 -6.23 -7.46
CA SER A 46 -9.19 -6.24 -6.69
C SER A 46 -9.59 -4.88 -6.12
N LYS A 47 -8.91 -3.80 -6.52
CA LYS A 47 -9.20 -2.41 -6.10
C LYS A 47 -8.95 -2.12 -4.61
N VAL A 48 -8.22 -2.99 -3.92
CA VAL A 48 -7.70 -2.68 -2.58
C VAL A 48 -6.55 -1.68 -2.74
N LYS A 49 -6.60 -0.60 -1.96
CA LYS A 49 -5.61 0.48 -1.97
C LYS A 49 -4.78 0.42 -0.69
N PHE A 50 -3.47 0.37 -0.82
CA PHE A 50 -2.53 0.51 0.28
C PHE A 50 -1.85 1.87 0.17
N VAL A 51 -1.80 2.58 1.30
CA VAL A 51 -1.07 3.84 1.45
C VAL A 51 -0.07 3.66 2.57
N MET A 52 1.22 3.80 2.25
CA MET A 52 2.30 3.72 3.24
C MET A 52 2.89 5.12 3.42
N VAL A 53 2.94 5.59 4.66
CA VAL A 53 3.51 6.89 5.02
C VAL A 53 4.75 6.64 5.87
N VAL A 54 5.86 7.23 5.47
CA VAL A 54 7.14 7.11 6.16
C VAL A 54 7.74 8.49 6.39
N ASP A 55 8.59 8.61 7.41
CA ASP A 55 9.34 9.83 7.68
C ASP A 55 10.31 10.13 6.53
N SER A 56 10.32 11.38 6.06
CA SER A 56 11.20 11.85 4.99
C SER A 56 12.68 11.73 5.33
N SER A 57 13.04 11.81 6.61
CA SER A 57 14.40 11.71 7.14
C SER A 57 14.94 10.27 7.17
N ASN A 58 14.07 9.26 7.11
CA ASN A 58 14.50 7.87 7.11
C ASN A 58 15.03 7.44 5.73
N THR A 59 16.35 7.55 5.55
CA THR A 59 17.02 7.23 4.27
C THR A 59 17.16 5.73 3.99
N ALA A 60 16.92 4.87 4.99
CA ALA A 60 16.99 3.41 4.81
C ALA A 60 15.82 2.89 3.95
N LEU A 61 14.68 3.59 3.99
CA LEU A 61 13.48 3.24 3.26
C LEU A 61 13.51 3.77 1.82
N ARG A 62 14.29 3.08 0.99
CA ARG A 62 14.29 3.30 -0.47
C ARG A 62 13.03 2.71 -1.11
N ASP A 63 12.74 3.16 -2.33
CA ASP A 63 11.57 2.73 -3.10
C ASP A 63 11.43 1.20 -3.23
N ASN A 64 12.55 0.49 -3.42
CA ASN A 64 12.57 -0.97 -3.46
C ASN A 64 12.15 -1.63 -2.14
N GLU A 65 12.55 -1.07 -1.01
CA GLU A 65 12.18 -1.56 0.33
C GLU A 65 10.69 -1.31 0.58
N ILE A 66 10.21 -0.11 0.29
CA ILE A 66 8.79 0.24 0.35
C ILE A 66 7.96 -0.73 -0.52
N CYS A 67 8.39 -0.95 -1.76
CA CYS A 67 7.72 -1.84 -2.69
C CYS A 67 7.73 -3.30 -2.20
N SER A 68 8.84 -3.76 -1.61
CA SER A 68 8.96 -5.08 -0.98
C SER A 68 8.01 -5.24 0.21
N MET A 69 7.97 -4.25 1.12
CA MET A 69 7.09 -4.25 2.28
C MET A 69 5.61 -4.28 1.89
N ILE A 70 5.21 -3.44 0.93
CA ILE A 70 3.82 -3.41 0.45
C ILE A 70 3.45 -4.73 -0.27
N ARG A 71 4.37 -5.33 -1.04
CA ARG A 71 4.14 -6.66 -1.66
C ARG A 71 3.94 -7.75 -0.62
N LYS A 72 4.73 -7.76 0.46
CA LYS A 72 4.53 -8.68 1.60
C LYS A 72 3.15 -8.46 2.22
N LEU A 73 2.78 -7.21 2.50
CA LEU A 73 1.48 -6.85 3.06
C LEU A 73 0.32 -7.30 2.16
N HIS A 74 0.46 -7.12 0.85
CA HIS A 74 -0.55 -7.57 -0.12
C HIS A 74 -0.73 -9.09 -0.08
N SER A 75 0.36 -9.88 -0.02
CA SER A 75 0.26 -11.35 0.09
C SER A 75 -0.55 -11.78 1.31
N PHE A 76 -0.28 -11.21 2.48
CA PHE A 76 -1.03 -11.54 3.70
C PHE A 76 -2.49 -11.05 3.66
N CYS A 77 -2.73 -9.91 3.02
CA CYS A 77 -4.09 -9.43 2.77
C CYS A 77 -4.85 -10.40 1.87
N THR A 78 -4.21 -10.95 0.83
CA THR A 78 -4.80 -11.98 -0.03
C THR A 78 -5.19 -13.23 0.77
N ASP A 79 -4.29 -13.75 1.60
CA ASP A 79 -4.57 -14.93 2.44
C ASP A 79 -5.78 -14.71 3.36
N MET A 80 -5.90 -13.51 3.92
CA MET A 80 -7.03 -13.13 4.77
C MET A 80 -8.33 -13.01 3.97
N VAL A 81 -8.31 -12.36 2.80
CA VAL A 81 -9.50 -12.19 1.95
C VAL A 81 -9.97 -13.53 1.36
N CYS A 82 -9.05 -14.47 1.14
CA CYS A 82 -9.36 -15.84 0.72
C CYS A 82 -9.93 -16.71 1.84
N ASN A 83 -10.02 -16.21 3.08
CA ASN A 83 -10.68 -16.92 4.17
C ASN A 83 -12.21 -16.88 3.97
N PRO A 84 -12.92 -18.02 3.94
CA PRO A 84 -14.37 -18.06 3.72
C PRO A 84 -15.19 -17.38 4.83
N PHE A 85 -14.58 -17.10 5.99
CA PHE A 85 -15.20 -16.38 7.11
C PHE A 85 -14.84 -14.88 7.11
N TYR A 86 -14.09 -14.40 6.12
CA TYR A 86 -13.81 -12.99 5.97
C TYR A 86 -15.02 -12.28 5.35
N ASN A 87 -15.52 -11.26 6.05
CA ASN A 87 -16.57 -10.39 5.55
C ASN A 87 -15.93 -9.18 4.83
N PRO A 88 -16.17 -9.01 3.52
CA PRO A 88 -15.68 -7.84 2.80
C PRO A 88 -16.24 -6.54 3.39
N GLY A 89 -15.37 -5.56 3.63
CA GLY A 89 -15.75 -4.24 4.15
C GLY A 89 -15.62 -4.11 5.67
N ASP A 90 -15.51 -5.23 6.39
CA ASP A 90 -15.21 -5.20 7.82
C ASP A 90 -13.76 -4.75 8.06
N ARG A 91 -13.54 -4.14 9.23
CA ARG A 91 -12.19 -3.82 9.67
C ARG A 91 -11.41 -5.11 9.91
N ILE A 92 -10.17 -5.13 9.44
CA ILE A 92 -9.23 -6.22 9.73
C ILE A 92 -8.93 -6.24 11.24
N GLN A 93 -9.29 -7.32 11.93
CA GLN A 93 -9.06 -7.51 13.37
C GLN A 93 -8.21 -8.75 13.68
N SER A 94 -7.40 -9.20 12.73
CA SER A 94 -6.60 -10.42 12.87
C SER A 94 -5.31 -10.19 13.65
N ARG A 95 -5.15 -10.86 14.80
CA ARG A 95 -3.89 -10.85 15.57
C ARG A 95 -2.69 -11.36 14.77
N ALA A 96 -2.92 -12.28 13.83
CA ALA A 96 -1.86 -12.77 12.95
C ALA A 96 -1.43 -11.69 11.95
N PHE A 97 -2.40 -10.94 11.40
CA PHE A 97 -2.14 -9.79 10.54
C PHE A 97 -1.37 -8.70 11.29
N ASP A 98 -1.77 -8.38 12.53
CA ASP A 98 -1.07 -7.39 13.34
C ASP A 98 0.41 -7.75 13.56
N LYS A 99 0.70 -9.01 13.91
CA LYS A 99 2.08 -9.49 14.08
C LYS A 99 2.92 -9.32 12.80
N VAL A 100 2.33 -9.58 11.64
CA VAL A 100 2.99 -9.41 10.35
C VAL A 100 3.26 -7.94 10.07
N VAL A 101 2.26 -7.06 10.24
CA VAL A 101 2.42 -5.62 10.05
C VAL A 101 3.52 -5.10 10.98
N THR A 102 3.47 -5.47 12.26
CA THR A 102 4.50 -5.13 13.23
C THR A 102 5.87 -5.63 12.81
N SER A 103 6.01 -6.86 12.31
CA SER A 103 7.30 -7.38 11.82
C SER A 103 7.82 -6.60 10.60
N ILE A 104 6.94 -6.16 9.71
CA ILE A 104 7.29 -5.35 8.54
C ILE A 104 7.75 -3.95 8.98
N MET A 105 7.10 -3.36 10.00
CA MET A 105 7.44 -2.03 10.50
C MET A 105 8.66 -2.01 11.44
N ILE A 106 8.92 -3.08 12.20
CA ILE A 106 10.07 -3.16 13.13
C ILE A 106 11.39 -3.36 12.38
N GLN A 107 11.40 -3.96 11.19
CA GLN A 107 12.61 -4.08 10.35
C GLN A 107 13.21 -2.72 9.91
N VAL A 108 12.59 -1.62 10.29
CA VAL A 108 12.88 -0.26 9.85
C VAL A 108 13.43 0.63 10.99
N CYS A 109 13.45 0.12 12.23
CA CYS A 109 14.01 0.80 13.40
C CYS A 109 15.45 0.38 13.70
#